data_AF-A0A364V5U3-F1
#
_entry.id   AF-A0A364V5U3-F1
#
_cell.length_a   1.000
_cell.length_b   1.000
_cell.length_c   1.000
_cell.angle_alpha   90.00
_cell.angle_beta   90.00
_cell.angle_gamma   90.00
#
_symmetry.space_group_name_H-M   'P 1'
#
loop_
_entity.id
_entity.type
_entity.pdbx_description
1 polymer ?
#
loop_
_entity_poly.entity_id
_entity_poly.type
_entity_poly.pdbx_seq_one_letter_code
_entity_poly.pdbx_strand_id
1 'polypeptide(L)'
;MATDKHDDGAYLSSVDPTKSDCSNLMDVLYEYVDGGCDENLRALLQHHVDKCPECLEMLGIEMAVRQLLRSTCNETAPQELHSRIRAQLRVRYEYRE
;
A
#
# COMPACT_ATOMS: atom_id res chain seq x y z
N MET A 1 17.19 -13.37 25.43
CA MET A 1 16.42 -12.40 24.63
C MET A 1 16.37 -12.92 23.21
N ALA A 2 15.26 -13.58 22.86
CA ALA A 2 15.03 -14.07 21.52
C ALA A 2 14.80 -12.87 20.61
N THR A 3 15.53 -12.83 19.50
CA THR A 3 15.35 -11.84 18.45
C THR A 3 13.93 -11.94 17.91
N ASP A 4 13.21 -10.84 18.08
CA ASP A 4 11.91 -10.57 17.50
C ASP A 4 11.98 -10.85 15.99
N LYS A 5 11.26 -11.89 15.55
CA LYS A 5 11.07 -12.21 14.14
C LYS A 5 9.89 -11.38 13.67
N HIS A 6 10.17 -10.17 13.19
CA HIS A 6 9.23 -9.47 12.33
C HIS A 6 9.09 -10.29 11.04
N ASP A 7 8.01 -11.06 10.98
CA ASP A 7 7.51 -11.73 9.78
C ASP A 7 6.70 -10.70 8.99
N ASP A 8 7.36 -9.96 8.10
CA ASP A 8 6.72 -8.89 7.30
C ASP A 8 5.93 -9.44 6.10
N GLY A 9 5.51 -10.72 6.15
CA GLY A 9 4.95 -11.44 4.99
C GLY A 9 3.60 -12.13 5.19
N ALA A 10 3.15 -12.35 6.43
CA ALA A 10 1.91 -13.08 6.70
C ALA A 10 0.66 -12.22 6.95
N TYR A 11 0.78 -10.89 7.02
CA TYR A 11 -0.30 -10.02 7.50
C TYR A 11 -1.57 -10.02 6.63
N LEU A 12 -1.45 -10.35 5.34
CA LEU A 12 -2.59 -10.42 4.41
C LEU A 12 -3.38 -11.74 4.48
N SER A 13 -2.96 -12.73 5.29
CA SER A 13 -3.60 -14.05 5.34
C SER A 13 -4.91 -14.08 6.14
N SER A 14 -5.34 -12.97 6.75
CA SER A 14 -6.50 -12.96 7.67
C SER A 14 -7.64 -12.06 7.24
N VAL A 15 -7.51 -11.33 6.13
CA VAL A 15 -8.56 -10.45 5.63
C VAL A 15 -9.54 -11.32 4.86
N ASP A 16 -10.66 -11.65 5.51
CA ASP A 16 -11.73 -12.37 4.86
C ASP A 16 -12.40 -11.45 3.82
N PRO A 17 -12.24 -11.71 2.51
CA PRO A 17 -12.79 -10.86 1.47
C PRO A 17 -14.32 -10.84 1.46
N THR A 18 -14.98 -11.70 2.22
CA THR A 18 -16.44 -11.73 2.33
C THR A 18 -16.98 -10.77 3.40
N LYS A 19 -16.11 -10.17 4.22
CA LYS A 19 -16.49 -9.31 5.34
C LYS A 19 -15.94 -7.90 5.14
N SER A 20 -16.80 -6.92 4.87
CA SER A 20 -16.42 -5.51 4.73
C SER A 20 -16.70 -4.75 6.03
N ASP A 21 -15.97 -5.06 7.10
CA ASP A 21 -16.08 -4.39 8.40
C ASP A 21 -14.91 -3.44 8.68
N CYS A 22 -15.03 -2.62 9.72
CA CYS A 22 -14.02 -1.61 10.04
C CYS A 22 -12.64 -2.24 10.32
N SER A 23 -12.61 -3.43 10.94
CA SER A 23 -11.36 -4.15 11.22
C SER A 23 -10.62 -4.48 9.93
N ASN A 24 -11.33 -5.07 8.96
CA ASN A 24 -10.74 -5.44 7.68
C ASN A 24 -10.24 -4.22 6.90
N LEU A 25 -10.94 -3.08 6.93
CA LEU A 25 -10.42 -1.85 6.32
C LEU A 25 -9.11 -1.42 7.00
N MET A 26 -9.06 -1.41 8.33
CA MET A 26 -7.86 -1.00 9.06
C MET A 26 -6.67 -1.92 8.79
N ASP A 27 -6.91 -3.23 8.64
CA ASP A 27 -5.87 -4.21 8.32
C ASP A 27 -5.27 -4.04 6.91
N VAL A 28 -6.02 -3.47 5.96
CA VAL A 28 -5.53 -3.26 4.59
C VAL A 28 -5.51 -1.80 4.15
N LEU A 29 -5.65 -0.85 5.07
CA LEU A 29 -5.80 0.58 4.75
C LEU A 29 -4.63 1.09 3.90
N TYR A 30 -3.41 0.68 4.22
CA TYR A 30 -2.22 1.09 3.47
C TYR A 30 -2.24 0.53 2.05
N GLU A 31 -2.51 -0.76 1.87
CA GLU A 31 -2.62 -1.38 0.54
C GLU A 31 -3.78 -0.79 -0.28
N TYR A 32 -4.88 -0.46 0.39
CA TYR A 32 -6.02 0.20 -0.23
C TYR A 32 -5.64 1.58 -0.78
N VAL A 33 -4.90 2.38 0.01
CA VAL A 33 -4.45 3.71 -0.42
C VAL A 33 -3.28 3.65 -1.41
N ASP A 34 -2.45 2.62 -1.35
CA ASP A 34 -1.35 2.36 -2.29
C ASP A 34 -1.80 1.73 -3.61
N GLY A 35 -3.05 1.25 -3.69
CA GLY A 35 -3.61 0.60 -4.87
C GLY A 35 -3.16 -0.86 -5.03
N GLY A 36 -2.66 -1.49 -3.96
CA GLY A 36 -2.26 -2.89 -3.91
C GLY A 36 -3.43 -3.88 -3.74
N CYS A 37 -4.63 -3.39 -3.39
CA CYS A 37 -5.82 -4.22 -3.27
C CYS A 37 -6.32 -4.77 -4.60
N ASP A 38 -6.85 -5.99 -4.58
CA ASP A 38 -7.62 -6.52 -5.71
C ASP A 38 -8.92 -5.71 -5.93
N GLU A 39 -9.44 -5.76 -7.15
CA GLU A 39 -10.60 -4.95 -7.56
C GLU A 39 -11.86 -5.24 -6.73
N ASN A 40 -12.10 -6.50 -6.37
CA ASN A 40 -13.30 -6.89 -5.64
C ASN A 40 -13.21 -6.42 -4.19
N LEU A 41 -12.07 -6.63 -3.54
CA LEU A 41 -11.83 -6.14 -2.18
C LEU A 41 -11.88 -4.61 -2.13
N ARG A 42 -11.31 -3.93 -3.13
CA ARG A 42 -11.38 -2.47 -3.24
C ARG A 42 -12.83 -1.97 -3.31
N ALA A 43 -13.69 -2.62 -4.10
CA ALA A 43 -15.10 -2.25 -4.20
C ALA A 43 -15.86 -2.46 -2.87
N LEU A 44 -15.59 -3.56 -2.17
CA LEU A 44 -16.21 -3.85 -0.86
C LEU A 44 -15.81 -2.84 0.22
N LEU A 45 -14.51 -2.51 0.28
CA LEU A 45 -13.98 -1.54 1.24
C LEU A 45 -14.45 -0.12 0.92
N GLN A 46 -14.51 0.27 -0.36
CA GLN A 46 -15.06 1.56 -0.76
C GLN A 46 -16.53 1.68 -0.30
N HIS A 47 -17.34 0.65 -0.55
CA HIS A 47 -18.73 0.63 -0.10
C HIS A 47 -18.86 0.74 1.42
N HIS A 48 -17.93 0.16 2.19
CA HIS A 48 -17.88 0.30 3.63
C HIS A 48 -17.54 1.75 4.05
N VAL A 49 -16.47 2.32 3.49
CA VAL A 49 -16.03 3.70 3.76
C VAL A 49 -17.14 4.70 3.47
N ASP A 50 -17.87 4.53 2.36
CA ASP A 50 -18.98 5.41 1.97
C ASP A 50 -20.13 5.44 3.00
N LYS A 51 -20.23 4.40 3.85
CA LYS A 51 -21.31 4.23 4.84
C LYS A 51 -20.84 4.32 6.29
N CYS A 52 -19.54 4.35 6.54
CA CYS A 52 -18.96 4.36 7.88
C CYS A 52 -18.17 5.66 8.13
N PRO A 53 -18.72 6.60 8.92
CA PRO A 53 -18.06 7.87 9.22
C PRO A 53 -16.67 7.72 9.86
N GLU A 54 -16.50 6.75 10.75
CA GLU A 54 -15.23 6.49 11.44
C GLU A 54 -14.13 6.07 10.44
N CYS A 55 -14.47 5.15 9.54
CA CYS A 55 -13.54 4.71 8.50
C CYS A 55 -13.23 5.81 7.47
N LEU A 56 -14.22 6.65 7.16
CA LEU A 56 -14.01 7.82 6.30
C LEU A 56 -13.05 8.83 6.93
N GLU A 57 -13.17 9.07 8.24
CA GLU A 57 -12.25 9.93 8.98
C GLU A 57 -10.82 9.38 8.96
N MET A 58 -10.66 8.08 9.25
CA MET A 58 -9.35 7.42 9.22
C MET A 58 -8.69 7.47 7.84
N LEU A 59 -9.46 7.20 6.77
CA LEU A 59 -8.97 7.34 5.40
C LEU A 59 -8.57 8.79 5.09
N GLY A 60 -9.36 9.76 5.55
CA GLY A 60 -9.06 11.19 5.39
C GLY A 60 -7.74 11.58 6.07
N ILE A 61 -7.47 11.08 7.28
CA ILE A 61 -6.21 11.30 7.99
C ILE A 61 -5.04 10.71 7.21
N GLU A 62 -5.15 9.45 6.76
CA GLU A 62 -4.10 8.78 6.00
C GLU A 62 -3.77 9.54 4.70
N MET A 63 -4.80 9.99 3.97
CA MET A 63 -4.63 10.81 2.77
C MET A 63 -3.98 12.16 3.09
N ALA A 64 -4.35 12.81 4.19
CA ALA A 64 -3.76 14.08 4.61
C ALA A 64 -2.28 13.94 4.96
N VAL A 65 -1.90 12.86 5.66
CA VAL A 65 -0.50 12.55 5.97
C VAL A 65 0.29 12.30 4.69
N ARG A 66 -0.23 11.49 3.77
CA ARG A 66 0.41 11.24 2.46
C ARG A 66 0.57 12.51 1.64
N GLN A 67 -0.45 13.37 1.64
CA GLN A 67 -0.39 14.66 0.95
C GLN A 67 0.69 15.57 1.56
N LEU A 68 0.79 15.60 2.89
CA LEU A 68 1.83 16.33 3.59
C LEU A 68 3.22 15.82 3.19
N LEU A 69 3.46 14.51 3.28
CA LEU A 69 4.72 13.87 2.89
C LEU A 69 5.10 14.17 1.43
N ARG A 70 4.14 14.12 0.50
CA ARG A 70 4.36 14.48 -0.91
C ARG A 70 4.73 15.95 -1.10
N SER A 71 4.22 16.84 -0.25
CA SER A 71 4.52 18.27 -0.33
C SER A 71 5.89 18.63 0.27
N THR A 72 6.35 17.88 1.28
CA THR A 72 7.60 18.16 1.99
C THR A 72 8.80 17.37 1.49
N CYS A 73 8.58 16.15 0.98
CA CYS A 73 9.62 15.22 0.54
C CYS A 73 9.53 14.97 -0.98
N ASN A 74 9.68 16.03 -1.79
CA ASN A 74 9.53 15.99 -3.24
C ASN A 74 10.87 16.04 -4.03
N GLU A 75 11.97 15.66 -3.40
CA GLU A 75 13.28 15.66 -4.04
C GLU A 75 13.29 14.72 -5.26
N THR A 76 13.73 15.25 -6.40
CA THR A 76 13.84 14.45 -7.62
C THR A 76 15.07 13.54 -7.51
N ALA A 77 14.87 12.24 -7.75
CA ALA A 77 15.95 11.28 -7.76
C ALA A 77 17.05 11.67 -8.78
N PRO A 78 18.35 11.56 -8.43
CA PRO A 78 19.43 11.91 -9.34
C PRO A 78 19.39 11.10 -10.65
N GLN A 79 19.71 11.74 -11.77
CA GLN A 79 19.72 11.11 -13.09
C GLN A 79 20.61 9.85 -13.15
N GLU A 80 21.73 9.86 -12.42
CA GLU A 80 22.64 8.71 -12.35
C GLU A 80 21.94 7.45 -11.80
N LEU A 81 21.11 7.62 -10.77
CA LEU A 81 20.34 6.52 -10.19
C LEU A 81 19.34 5.96 -11.23
N HIS A 82 18.65 6.83 -11.96
CA HIS A 82 17.76 6.42 -13.04
C HIS A 82 18.49 5.61 -14.13
N SER A 83 19.66 6.08 -14.54
CA SER A 83 20.49 5.40 -15.56
C SER A 83 20.92 4.01 -15.08
N ARG A 84 21.40 3.89 -13.84
CA ARG A 84 21.82 2.62 -13.23
C ARG A 84 20.67 1.62 -13.13
N ILE A 85 19.51 2.04 -12.63
CA ILE A 85 18.32 1.18 -12.52
C ILE A 85 17.89 0.67 -13.89
N ARG A 86 17.81 1.56 -14.90
CA ARG A 86 17.42 1.19 -16.27
C ARG A 86 18.37 0.17 -16.89
N ALA A 87 19.68 0.32 -16.68
CA ALA A 87 20.66 -0.63 -17.19
C ALA A 87 20.48 -2.01 -16.54
N GLN A 88 20.35 -2.10 -15.22
CA GLN A 88 20.16 -3.37 -14.52
C GLN A 88 18.85 -4.07 -14.90
N LEU A 89 17.76 -3.31 -15.10
CA LEU A 89 16.49 -3.87 -15.55
C LEU A 89 16.61 -4.49 -16.95
N ARG A 90 17.28 -3.82 -17.90
CA ARG A 90 17.51 -4.36 -19.25
C ARG A 90 18.28 -5.66 -19.23
N VAL A 91 19.39 -5.70 -18.49
CA VAL A 91 20.23 -6.90 -18.33
C VAL A 91 19.40 -8.09 -17.83
N ARG A 92 18.51 -7.89 -16.85
CA ARG A 92 17.68 -8.97 -16.30
C ARG A 92 16.70 -9.57 -17.31
N TYR A 93 16.20 -8.80 -18.26
CA TYR A 93 15.30 -9.31 -19.31
C TYR A 93 16.06 -10.12 -20.36
N GLU A 94 17.30 -9.73 -20.70
CA GLU A 94 18.14 -10.46 -21.66
C GLU A 94 18.53 -11.88 -21.17
N TYR A 95 18.48 -12.14 -19.86
CA TYR A 95 18.70 -13.48 -19.28
C TYR A 95 17.44 -14.35 -19.19
N ARG A 96 16.25 -13.81 -19.49
CA ARG A 96 14.96 -14.53 -19.35
C ARG A 96 14.41 -15.02 -20.71
N GLU A 97 15.12 -14.80 -21.81
CA GLU A 97 14.92 -15.45 -23.10
C GLU A 97 15.94 -16.58 -23.30
#